data_AF-K3XMG7-F1
#
_entry.id   AF-K3XMG7-F1
#
_cell.length_a   1.000
_cell.length_b   1.000
_cell.length_c   1.000
_cell.angle_alpha   90.00
_cell.angle_beta   90.00
_cell.angle_gamma   90.00
#
_symmetry.space_group_name_H-M   'P 1'
#
loop_
_entity.id
_entity.type
_entity.pdbx_description
1 polymer ?
#
loop_
_entity_poly.entity_id
_entity_poly.type
_entity_poly.pdbx_seq_one_letter_code
_entity_poly.pdbx_strand_id
1 'polypeptide(L)'
;MADELEKTISVASRDPAYYGLDEVELSRRRNWTGSARNQVGTVRRAIEKGKSNSATSRYQDTSRTNLYSAQDNDDFISSESDRQQLLMRQQDEELDELSASVQRIGGVGLTIHEELSGQERILNDLSLEMETTSNRLDFVQKRVAMVMKKAGIKGQIMLIAFLVVLFIILFVLVFLT
;
A
#
# COMPACT_ATOMS: atom_id res chain seq x y z
N MET A 1 -4.44 -16.87 -21.12
CA MET A 1 -4.53 -16.80 -19.64
C MET A 1 -3.52 -17.70 -18.92
N ALA A 2 -3.66 -19.03 -18.86
CA ALA A 2 -2.66 -19.87 -18.16
C ALA A 2 -1.24 -19.77 -18.77
N ASP A 3 -1.13 -19.75 -20.09
CA ASP A 3 0.16 -19.64 -20.80
C ASP A 3 0.78 -18.23 -20.70
N GLU A 4 -0.03 -17.18 -20.52
CA GLU A 4 0.46 -15.80 -20.33
C GLU A 4 1.07 -15.61 -18.95
N LEU A 5 0.47 -16.26 -17.94
CA LEU A 5 0.96 -16.23 -16.57
C LEU A 5 2.29 -16.98 -16.39
N GLU A 6 2.51 -18.03 -17.18
CA GLU A 6 3.81 -18.72 -17.21
C GLU A 6 4.88 -17.86 -17.89
N LYS A 7 4.51 -17.13 -18.94
CA LYS A 7 5.40 -16.17 -19.62
C LYS A 7 5.80 -15.02 -18.69
N THR A 8 4.89 -14.49 -17.87
CA THR A 8 5.22 -13.43 -16.91
C THR A 8 6.12 -13.92 -15.80
N ILE A 9 5.91 -15.13 -15.27
CA ILE A 9 6.81 -15.76 -14.29
C ILE A 9 8.20 -16.02 -14.89
N SER A 10 8.26 -16.49 -16.15
CA SER A 10 9.53 -16.73 -16.84
C SER A 10 10.32 -15.44 -17.14
N VAL A 11 9.64 -14.31 -17.36
CA VAL A 11 10.32 -13.01 -17.52
C VAL A 11 10.79 -12.48 -16.18
N ALA A 12 9.94 -12.58 -15.15
CA ALA A 12 10.27 -12.16 -13.78
C ALA A 12 11.42 -12.98 -13.16
N SER A 13 11.58 -14.25 -13.53
CA SER A 13 12.70 -15.08 -13.08
C SER A 13 14.05 -14.76 -13.72
N ARG A 14 14.09 -13.98 -14.81
CA ARG A 14 15.34 -13.60 -15.49
C ARG A 14 16.07 -12.45 -14.81
N ASP A 15 15.34 -11.57 -14.15
CA ASP A 15 15.89 -10.51 -13.31
C ASP A 15 15.05 -10.33 -12.03
N PRO A 16 15.22 -11.22 -11.03
CA PRO A 16 14.42 -11.17 -9.80
C PRO A 16 14.70 -9.91 -8.97
N ALA A 17 15.93 -9.37 -9.02
CA ALA A 17 16.35 -8.21 -8.25
C ALA A 17 15.67 -6.91 -8.72
N TYR A 18 15.49 -6.75 -10.04
CA TYR A 18 14.76 -5.62 -10.61
C TYR A 18 13.31 -5.54 -10.13
N TYR A 19 12.68 -6.69 -9.85
CA TYR A 19 11.29 -6.78 -9.40
C TYR A 19 11.15 -7.00 -7.88
N GLY A 20 12.25 -7.01 -7.12
CA GLY A 20 12.23 -7.26 -5.68
C GLY A 20 11.65 -8.62 -5.29
N LEU A 21 11.81 -9.63 -6.15
CA LEU A 21 11.24 -10.97 -5.97
C LEU A 21 12.28 -11.91 -5.36
N ASP A 22 11.91 -12.58 -4.27
CA ASP A 22 12.71 -13.61 -3.63
C ASP A 22 12.55 -14.97 -4.33
N GLU A 23 13.58 -15.83 -4.27
CA GLU A 23 13.59 -17.14 -4.94
C GLU A 23 12.51 -18.07 -4.38
N VAL A 24 12.19 -17.92 -3.10
CA VAL A 24 11.09 -18.63 -2.43
C VAL A 24 9.73 -18.22 -3.00
N GLU A 25 9.55 -16.94 -3.33
CA GLU A 25 8.31 -16.40 -3.89
C GLU A 25 8.11 -16.85 -5.35
N LEU A 26 9.18 -16.88 -6.15
CA LEU A 26 9.15 -17.44 -7.51
C LEU A 26 8.77 -18.92 -7.52
N SER A 27 9.30 -19.70 -6.57
CA SER A 27 8.96 -21.12 -6.41
C SER A 27 7.48 -21.32 -6.05
N ARG A 28 6.93 -20.52 -5.12
CA ARG A 28 5.49 -20.54 -4.79
C ARG A 28 4.62 -20.24 -6.00
N ARG A 29 4.97 -19.20 -6.76
CA ARG A 29 4.23 -18.81 -7.97
C ARG A 29 4.23 -19.92 -9.02
N ARG A 30 5.37 -20.61 -9.21
CA ARG A 30 5.48 -21.73 -10.15
C ARG A 30 4.63 -22.94 -9.75
N ASN A 31 4.55 -23.24 -8.45
CA ASN A 31 3.71 -24.33 -7.94
C ASN A 31 2.21 -24.01 -8.06
N TRP A 32 1.85 -22.75 -7.79
CA TRP A 32 0.47 -22.30 -7.92
C TRP A 32 -0.01 -22.33 -9.37
N THR A 33 0.80 -21.86 -10.33
CA THR A 33 0.44 -21.90 -11.75
C THR A 33 0.29 -23.32 -12.29
N GLY A 34 1.18 -24.24 -11.90
CA GLY A 34 1.03 -25.65 -12.24
C GLY A 34 -0.29 -26.25 -11.72
N SER A 35 -0.66 -25.91 -10.48
CA SER A 35 -1.91 -26.37 -9.86
C SER A 35 -3.15 -25.79 -10.55
N ALA A 36 -3.14 -24.49 -10.88
CA ALA A 36 -4.22 -23.84 -11.60
C ALA A 36 -4.45 -24.45 -13.00
N ARG A 37 -3.37 -24.76 -13.74
CA ARG A 37 -3.45 -25.40 -15.06
C ARG A 37 -4.12 -26.78 -14.97
N ASN A 38 -3.79 -27.56 -13.95
CA ASN A 38 -4.37 -28.89 -13.72
C ASN A 38 -5.85 -28.82 -13.35
N GLN A 39 -6.25 -27.83 -12.56
CA GLN A 39 -7.66 -27.60 -12.21
C GLN A 39 -8.48 -27.20 -13.44
N VAL A 40 -8.00 -26.24 -14.25
CA VAL A 40 -8.67 -25.83 -15.49
C VAL A 40 -8.78 -26.98 -16.49
N GLY A 41 -7.73 -27.82 -16.61
CA GLY A 41 -7.77 -29.03 -17.44
C GLY A 41 -8.83 -30.04 -16.98
N THR A 42 -8.97 -30.23 -15.67
CA THR A 42 -9.97 -31.12 -15.08
C THR A 42 -11.39 -30.61 -15.33
N VAL A 43 -11.64 -29.32 -15.10
CA VAL A 43 -12.94 -28.68 -15.36
C VAL A 43 -13.31 -28.76 -16.84
N ARG A 44 -12.37 -28.45 -17.74
CA ARG A 44 -12.60 -28.54 -19.19
C ARG A 44 -12.99 -29.95 -19.63
N ARG A 45 -12.29 -30.98 -19.12
CA ARG A 45 -12.61 -32.40 -19.42
C ARG A 45 -13.97 -32.81 -18.85
N ALA A 46 -14.35 -32.33 -17.67
CA ALA A 46 -15.66 -32.59 -17.10
C ALA A 46 -16.78 -31.98 -17.95
N ILE A 47 -16.58 -30.75 -18.45
CA ILE A 47 -17.53 -30.06 -19.33
C ILE A 47 -17.66 -30.77 -20.69
N GLU A 48 -16.55 -31.21 -21.30
CA GLU A 48 -16.57 -31.98 -22.55
C GLU A 48 -17.33 -33.31 -22.39
N LYS A 49 -17.14 -34.02 -21.27
CA LYS A 49 -17.91 -35.25 -20.97
C LYS A 49 -19.39 -34.98 -20.73
N GLY A 50 -19.74 -33.88 -20.06
CA GLY A 50 -21.14 -33.46 -19.85
C GLY A 50 -21.85 -33.08 -21.15
N LYS A 51 -21.14 -32.47 -22.10
CA LYS A 51 -21.67 -32.10 -23.43
C LYS A 51 -22.07 -33.31 -24.28
N SER A 52 -21.34 -34.43 -24.15
CA SER A 52 -21.61 -35.67 -24.89
C SER A 52 -22.90 -36.39 -24.45
N ASN A 53 -23.34 -36.20 -23.21
CA ASN A 53 -24.53 -36.88 -22.66
C ASN A 53 -25.85 -36.18 -23.01
N SER A 54 -25.79 -34.93 -23.51
CA SER A 54 -26.98 -34.14 -23.87
C SER A 54 -27.54 -34.47 -25.28
N ALA A 55 -26.84 -35.28 -26.08
CA ALA A 55 -27.21 -35.54 -27.48
C ALA A 55 -28.00 -36.84 -27.72
N THR A 56 -28.17 -37.70 -26.72
CA THR A 56 -28.88 -38.99 -26.84
C THR A 56 -30.10 -39.04 -25.93
N SER A 57 -31.18 -38.40 -26.35
CA SER A 57 -32.58 -38.70 -25.97
C SER A 57 -33.51 -37.75 -26.68
N ARG A 58 -33.60 -37.90 -28.01
CA ARG A 58 -34.75 -37.42 -28.77
C ARG A 58 -35.25 -38.60 -29.60
N TYR A 59 -36.57 -38.77 -29.58
CA TYR A 59 -37.37 -39.81 -30.22
C TYR A 59 -37.49 -41.13 -29.43
N GLN A 60 -38.59 -41.30 -28.67
CA GLN A 60 -39.75 -42.08 -29.13
C GLN A 60 -40.95 -41.97 -28.16
N ASP A 61 -42.13 -41.84 -28.77
CA ASP A 61 -43.47 -42.26 -28.30
C ASP A 61 -44.27 -41.38 -27.32
N THR A 62 -45.07 -40.48 -27.92
CA THR A 62 -46.13 -39.69 -27.29
C THR A 62 -47.46 -40.40 -27.50
N SER A 63 -48.06 -41.01 -26.46
CA SER A 63 -49.54 -41.15 -26.36
C SER A 63 -50.11 -41.76 -25.06
N ARG A 64 -49.33 -42.23 -24.08
CA ARG A 64 -49.92 -42.85 -22.85
C ARG A 64 -49.36 -42.42 -21.49
N THR A 65 -48.43 -41.47 -21.43
CA THR A 65 -47.67 -41.15 -20.20
C THR A 65 -48.08 -39.84 -19.49
N ASN A 66 -49.03 -39.08 -20.05
CA ASN A 66 -49.32 -37.69 -19.63
C ASN A 66 -49.89 -37.52 -18.21
N LEU A 67 -50.30 -38.59 -17.52
CA LEU A 67 -50.80 -38.47 -16.13
C LEU A 67 -49.70 -38.67 -15.08
N TYR A 68 -48.62 -39.39 -15.40
CA TYR A 68 -47.48 -39.56 -14.48
C TYR A 68 -46.42 -38.46 -14.65
N SER A 69 -46.29 -37.89 -15.86
CA SER A 69 -45.30 -36.84 -16.14
C SER A 69 -45.67 -35.44 -15.58
N ALA A 70 -46.95 -35.19 -15.30
CA ALA A 70 -47.37 -33.94 -14.64
C ALA A 70 -47.00 -33.95 -13.14
N GLN A 71 -47.07 -35.12 -12.51
CA GLN A 71 -46.76 -35.30 -11.08
C GLN A 71 -45.25 -35.27 -10.81
N ASP A 72 -44.43 -35.87 -11.70
CA ASP A 72 -42.96 -35.77 -11.65
C ASP A 72 -42.45 -34.35 -11.93
N ASN A 73 -43.13 -33.57 -12.78
CA ASN A 73 -42.75 -32.18 -13.06
C ASN A 73 -43.05 -31.26 -11.87
N ASP A 74 -44.15 -31.46 -11.15
CA ASP A 74 -44.47 -30.67 -9.95
C ASP A 74 -43.49 -30.98 -8.80
N ASP A 75 -43.07 -32.24 -8.62
CA ASP A 75 -42.05 -32.62 -7.63
C ASP A 75 -40.66 -32.06 -8.02
N PHE A 76 -40.33 -32.07 -9.32
CA PHE A 76 -39.11 -31.44 -9.80
C PHE A 76 -39.12 -29.90 -9.61
N ILE A 77 -40.22 -29.22 -9.94
CA ILE A 77 -40.35 -27.76 -9.81
C ILE A 77 -40.35 -27.33 -8.33
N SER A 78 -41.01 -28.08 -7.45
CA SER A 78 -40.99 -27.80 -6.01
C SER A 78 -39.59 -27.99 -5.42
N SER A 79 -38.90 -29.08 -5.76
CA SER A 79 -37.51 -29.30 -5.30
C SER A 79 -36.51 -28.27 -5.82
N GLU A 80 -36.67 -27.75 -7.04
CA GLU A 80 -35.85 -26.66 -7.60
C GLU A 80 -36.15 -25.33 -6.89
N SER A 81 -37.43 -25.07 -6.60
CA SER A 81 -37.87 -23.87 -5.87
C SER A 81 -37.32 -23.85 -4.44
N ASP A 82 -37.34 -24.98 -3.74
CA ASP A 82 -36.77 -25.11 -2.39
C ASP A 82 -35.26 -24.88 -2.39
N ARG A 83 -34.57 -25.39 -3.42
CA ARG A 83 -33.13 -25.17 -3.59
C ARG A 83 -32.80 -23.71 -3.89
N GLN A 84 -33.60 -23.04 -4.72
CA GLN A 84 -33.46 -21.60 -4.98
C GLN A 84 -33.70 -20.77 -3.72
N GLN A 85 -34.70 -21.13 -2.89
CA GLN A 85 -34.93 -20.46 -1.62
C GLN A 85 -33.77 -20.61 -0.64
N LEU A 86 -33.14 -21.79 -0.58
CA LEU A 86 -31.95 -22.00 0.26
C LEU A 86 -30.77 -21.14 -0.21
N LEU A 87 -30.54 -21.05 -1.52
CA LEU A 87 -29.50 -20.20 -2.11
C LEU A 87 -29.76 -18.71 -1.86
N MET A 88 -31.01 -18.26 -1.94
CA MET A 88 -31.38 -16.88 -1.62
C MET A 88 -31.14 -16.58 -0.15
N ARG A 89 -31.55 -17.48 0.77
CA ARG A 89 -31.29 -17.31 2.21
C ARG A 89 -29.80 -17.24 2.54
N GLN A 90 -28.98 -18.07 1.89
CA GLN A 90 -27.52 -18.01 2.07
C GLN A 90 -26.93 -16.68 1.60
N GLN A 91 -27.39 -16.17 0.45
CA GLN A 91 -26.95 -14.87 -0.07
C GLN A 91 -27.40 -13.71 0.83
N ASP A 92 -28.61 -13.76 1.37
CA ASP A 92 -29.10 -12.72 2.30
C ASP A 92 -28.23 -12.69 3.56
N GLU A 93 -27.84 -13.86 4.09
CA GLU A 93 -26.96 -13.97 5.25
C GLU A 93 -25.54 -13.42 4.95
N GLU A 94 -25.01 -13.69 3.75
CA GLU A 94 -23.76 -13.08 3.27
C GLU A 94 -23.85 -11.56 3.10
N LEU A 95 -25.00 -11.05 2.63
CA LEU A 95 -25.23 -9.61 2.48
C LEU A 95 -25.37 -8.89 3.82
N ASP A 96 -25.96 -9.54 4.83
CA ASP A 96 -26.02 -9.00 6.19
C ASP A 96 -24.62 -8.92 6.81
N GLU A 97 -23.78 -9.94 6.63
CA GLU A 97 -22.39 -9.90 7.06
C GLU A 97 -21.58 -8.83 6.33
N LEU A 98 -21.81 -8.68 5.01
CA LEU A 98 -21.20 -7.63 4.20
C LEU A 98 -21.64 -6.24 4.68
N SER A 99 -22.93 -6.05 4.94
CA SER A 99 -23.51 -4.80 5.47
C SER A 99 -22.88 -4.42 6.81
N ALA A 100 -22.76 -5.38 7.73
CA ALA A 100 -22.07 -5.18 9.00
C ALA A 100 -20.59 -4.81 8.79
N SER A 101 -19.93 -5.42 7.81
CA SER A 101 -18.54 -5.11 7.45
C SER A 101 -18.40 -3.70 6.88
N VAL A 102 -19.31 -3.27 6.00
CA VAL A 102 -19.36 -1.92 5.44
C VAL A 102 -19.61 -0.89 6.55
N GLN A 103 -20.48 -1.17 7.51
CA GLN A 103 -20.72 -0.28 8.64
C GLN A 103 -19.48 -0.13 9.52
N ARG A 104 -18.75 -1.22 9.78
CA ARG A 104 -17.45 -1.16 10.48
C ARG A 104 -16.42 -0.34 9.70
N ILE A 105 -16.30 -0.55 8.40
CA ILE A 105 -15.40 0.22 7.52
C ILE A 105 -15.78 1.70 7.54
N GLY A 106 -17.07 2.03 7.50
CA GLY A 106 -17.56 3.41 7.62
C GLY A 106 -17.14 4.05 8.94
N GLY A 107 -17.27 3.33 10.07
CA GLY A 107 -16.80 3.80 11.37
C GLY A 107 -15.28 4.04 11.42
N VAL A 108 -14.50 3.14 10.84
CA VAL A 108 -13.04 3.33 10.70
C VAL A 108 -12.72 4.53 9.80
N GLY A 109 -13.45 4.72 8.71
CA GLY A 109 -13.29 5.86 7.81
C GLY A 109 -13.53 7.21 8.50
N LEU A 110 -14.55 7.30 9.34
CA LEU A 110 -14.82 8.48 10.16
C LEU A 110 -13.68 8.74 11.16
N THR A 111 -13.18 7.69 11.80
CA THR A 111 -12.06 7.79 12.74
C THR A 111 -10.79 8.28 12.04
N ILE A 112 -10.49 7.75 10.85
CA ILE A 112 -9.35 8.20 10.03
C ILE A 112 -9.52 9.67 9.66
N HIS A 113 -10.74 10.10 9.29
CA HIS A 113 -11.00 11.49 8.95
C HIS A 113 -10.75 12.44 10.14
N GLU A 114 -11.22 12.07 11.33
CA GLU A 114 -10.99 12.84 12.55
C GLU A 114 -9.50 12.92 12.90
N GLU A 115 -8.78 11.79 12.82
CA GLU A 115 -7.34 11.73 13.06
C GLU A 115 -6.55 12.58 12.04
N LEU A 116 -6.93 12.54 10.76
CA LEU A 116 -6.32 13.40 9.73
C LEU A 116 -6.56 14.89 10.00
N SER A 117 -7.77 15.27 10.44
CA SER A 117 -8.06 16.64 10.84
C SER A 117 -7.28 17.05 12.10
N GLY A 118 -7.06 16.12 13.03
CA GLY A 118 -6.17 16.32 14.18
C GLY A 118 -4.73 16.56 13.75
N GLN A 119 -4.22 15.75 12.82
CA GLN A 119 -2.87 15.87 12.27
C GLN A 119 -2.66 17.18 11.51
N GLU A 120 -3.66 17.68 10.78
CA GLU A 120 -3.59 18.99 10.13
C GLU A 120 -3.35 20.12 11.15
N ARG A 121 -4.01 20.06 12.30
CA ARG A 121 -3.81 21.03 13.40
C ARG A 121 -2.41 20.93 13.99
N ILE A 122 -1.94 19.71 14.26
CA ILE A 122 -0.59 19.47 14.78
C ILE A 122 0.47 19.97 13.80
N LEU A 123 0.29 19.75 12.49
CA LEU A 123 1.20 20.25 11.47
C LEU A 123 1.23 21.77 11.40
N ASN A 124 0.07 22.42 11.57
CA ASN A 124 0.00 23.87 11.61
C ASN A 124 0.73 24.43 12.86
N ASP A 125 0.54 23.82 14.03
CA ASP A 125 1.23 24.21 15.25
C ASP A 125 2.74 23.99 15.12
N LEU A 126 3.16 22.85 14.57
CA LEU A 126 4.56 22.55 14.28
C LEU A 126 5.17 23.56 13.29
N SER A 127 4.42 23.97 12.27
CA SER A 127 4.84 25.01 11.32
C SER A 127 5.09 26.35 12.04
N LEU A 128 4.20 26.72 12.96
CA LEU A 128 4.30 27.94 13.75
C LEU A 128 5.51 27.87 14.71
N GLU A 129 5.73 26.74 15.38
CA GLU A 129 6.92 26.52 16.19
C GLU A 129 8.22 26.55 15.37
N MET A 130 8.22 25.97 14.17
CA MET A 130 9.35 26.03 13.24
C MET A 130 9.64 27.47 12.81
N GLU A 131 8.63 28.29 12.53
CA GLU A 131 8.80 29.71 12.22
C GLU A 131 9.45 30.47 13.38
N THR A 132 8.99 30.24 14.62
CA THR A 132 9.61 30.87 15.79
C THR A 132 11.06 30.42 15.99
N THR A 133 11.36 29.14 15.74
CA THR A 133 12.71 28.57 15.82
C THR A 133 13.61 29.18 14.75
N SER A 134 13.11 29.32 13.52
CA SER A 134 13.81 29.99 12.42
C SER A 134 14.17 31.43 12.77
N ASN A 135 13.22 32.20 13.32
CA ASN A 135 13.45 33.57 13.77
C ASN A 135 14.51 33.66 14.89
N ARG A 136 14.51 32.70 15.82
CA ARG A 136 15.54 32.61 16.87
C ARG A 136 16.90 32.27 16.29
N LEU A 137 16.97 31.33 15.34
CA LEU A 137 18.20 30.96 14.65
C LEU A 137 18.78 32.13 13.85
N ASP A 138 17.96 32.89 13.13
CA ASP A 138 18.40 34.11 12.43
C ASP A 138 18.99 35.13 13.41
N PHE A 139 18.37 35.32 14.57
CA PHE A 139 18.91 36.20 15.61
C PHE A 139 20.25 35.71 16.17
N VAL A 140 20.36 34.41 16.43
CA VAL A 140 21.62 33.78 16.88
C VAL A 140 22.70 33.96 15.81
N GLN A 141 22.37 33.70 14.54
CA GLN A 141 23.28 33.87 13.42
C GLN A 141 23.77 35.33 13.31
N LYS A 142 22.86 36.30 13.41
CA LYS A 142 23.20 37.74 13.45
C LYS A 142 24.11 38.09 14.63
N ARG A 143 23.86 37.53 15.81
CA ARG A 143 24.71 37.74 16.99
C ARG A 143 26.10 37.15 16.79
N VAL A 144 26.19 35.93 16.28
CA VAL A 144 27.47 35.28 15.96
C VAL A 144 28.26 36.12 14.95
N ALA A 145 27.60 36.59 13.88
CA ALA A 145 28.21 37.47 12.90
C ALA A 145 28.72 38.79 13.51
N MET A 146 27.92 39.41 14.40
CA MET A 146 28.34 40.61 15.13
C MET A 146 29.53 40.34 16.07
N VAL A 147 29.55 39.21 16.78
CA VAL A 147 30.66 38.81 17.65
C VAL A 147 31.92 38.59 16.82
N MET A 148 31.86 37.88 15.70
CA MET A 148 33.00 37.69 14.79
C MET A 148 33.53 39.05 14.31
N LYS A 149 32.65 39.97 13.91
CA LYS A 149 33.04 41.32 13.47
C LYS A 149 33.68 42.13 14.59
N LYS A 150 33.18 42.03 15.83
CA LYS A 150 33.66 42.81 16.99
C LYS A 150 34.94 42.22 17.61
N ALA A 151 35.11 40.90 17.56
CA ALA A 151 36.27 40.19 18.08
C ALA A 151 37.54 40.44 17.26
N GLY A 152 37.43 40.56 15.93
CA GLY A 152 38.61 40.71 15.07
C GLY A 152 39.29 42.08 15.17
N ILE A 153 38.56 43.16 14.87
CA ILE A 153 39.22 44.43 14.53
C ILE A 153 39.68 45.21 15.77
N LYS A 154 38.84 45.33 16.80
CA LYS A 154 39.14 46.19 17.96
C LYS A 154 40.22 45.60 18.87
N GLY A 155 40.19 44.28 19.09
CA GLY A 155 41.21 43.58 19.87
C GLY A 155 42.56 43.57 19.17
N GLN A 156 42.57 43.30 17.86
CA GLN A 156 43.79 43.27 17.06
C GLN A 156 44.46 44.65 16.94
N ILE A 157 43.68 45.72 16.75
CA ILE A 157 44.24 47.09 16.72
C ILE A 157 44.83 47.48 18.08
N MET A 158 44.15 47.16 19.20
CA MET A 158 44.69 47.41 20.54
C MET A 158 45.99 46.66 20.80
N LEU A 159 46.08 45.40 20.35
CA LEU A 159 47.28 44.59 20.47
C LEU A 159 48.44 45.13 19.63
N ILE A 160 48.18 45.54 18.38
CA ILE A 160 49.19 46.16 17.52
C ILE A 160 49.68 47.47 18.15
N ALA A 161 48.78 48.33 18.63
CA ALA A 161 49.16 49.58 19.27
C ALA A 161 50.06 49.37 20.50
N PHE A 162 49.72 48.39 21.35
CA PHE A 162 50.53 48.01 22.51
C PHE A 162 51.94 47.52 22.09
N LEU A 163 52.03 46.65 21.08
CA LEU A 163 53.31 46.17 20.56
C LEU A 163 54.19 47.29 19.98
N VAL A 164 53.59 48.26 19.27
CA VAL A 164 54.32 49.41 18.71
C VAL A 164 54.89 50.29 19.82
N VAL A 165 54.11 50.57 20.87
CA VAL A 165 54.60 51.36 22.02
C VAL A 165 55.76 50.65 22.73
N LEU A 166 55.64 49.34 22.96
CA LEU A 166 56.69 48.53 23.57
C LEU A 166 57.97 48.56 22.70
N PHE A 167 57.82 48.44 21.37
CA PHE A 167 58.94 48.54 20.43
C PHE A 167 59.63 49.91 20.49
N ILE A 168 58.89 51.01 20.58
CA ILE A 168 59.47 52.37 20.73
C ILE A 168 60.26 52.47 22.03
N ILE A 169 59.72 51.97 23.14
CA ILE A 169 60.42 51.99 24.44
C ILE A 169 61.73 51.20 24.35
N LEU A 170 61.69 50.00 23.76
CA LEU A 170 62.88 49.17 23.58
C LEU A 170 63.91 49.86 22.68
N PHE A 171 63.48 50.45 21.56
CA PHE A 171 64.34 51.20 20.65
C PHE A 171 65.04 52.35 21.38
N VAL A 172 64.28 53.19 22.09
CA VAL A 172 64.85 54.32 22.85
C VAL A 172 65.82 53.83 23.91
N LEU A 173 65.49 52.76 24.64
CA LEU A 173 66.38 52.18 25.65
C LEU A 173 67.70 51.70 25.03
N VAL A 174 67.64 51.01 23.89
CA VAL A 174 68.83 50.47 23.19
C VAL A 174 69.68 51.55 22.53
N PHE A 175 69.09 52.64 22.03
CA PHE A 175 69.86 53.72 21.40
C PHE A 175 70.37 54.78 22.40
N LEU A 176 69.72 54.94 23.57
CA LEU A 176 70.18 55.83 24.65
C LEU A 176 71.14 55.14 25.63
N THR A 177 71.13 53.81 25.69
CA THR A 177 72.11 53.01 26.45
C THR A 177 73.29 52.67 25.56
#